data_AF-A0A078A3R7-F1
#
_entry.id   AF-A0A078A3R7-F1
#
_cell.length_a   1.000
_cell.length_b   1.000
_cell.length_c   1.000
_cell.angle_alpha   90.00
_cell.angle_beta   90.00
_cell.angle_gamma   90.00
#
_symmetry.space_group_name_H-M   'P 1'
#
loop_
_entity.id
_entity.type
_entity.pdbx_description
1 polymer ?
#
loop_
_entity_poly.entity_id
_entity_poly.type
_entity_poly.pdbx_seq_one_letter_code
_entity_poly.pdbx_strand_id
1 'polypeptide(L)' 'MSQILNCGLDQRTLALLVALIENGVNPEALANVVKELKRETQALKIDEEVSQNRKQFR' A
#
# COMPACT_ATOMS: atom_id res chain seq x y z
N MET A 1 -2.79 8.51 15.17
CA MET A 1 -3.13 9.75 14.43
C MET A 1 -2.46 9.71 13.06
N SER A 2 -3.13 9.15 12.05
CA SER A 2 -2.85 9.36 10.62
C SER A 2 -4.16 9.14 9.86
N GLN A 3 -5.17 9.95 10.20
CA GLN A 3 -6.49 9.96 9.55
C GLN A 3 -6.61 11.06 8.49
N ILE A 4 -5.50 11.66 8.06
CA ILE A 4 -5.58 12.92 7.32
C ILE A 4 -6.23 12.75 5.93
N LEU A 5 -6.21 11.57 5.31
CA LEU A 5 -6.75 11.42 3.94
C LEU A 5 -7.44 10.09 3.58
N ASN A 6 -7.78 9.22 4.53
CA ASN A 6 -8.51 7.96 4.27
C ASN A 6 -7.95 7.03 3.16
N CYS A 7 -6.76 7.32 2.62
CA CYS A 7 -6.12 6.53 1.54
C CYS A 7 -5.26 5.38 2.07
N GLY A 8 -5.18 5.17 3.39
CA GLY A 8 -4.29 4.16 3.99
C GLY A 8 -2.82 4.34 3.60
N LEU A 9 -2.37 5.59 3.36
CA LEU A 9 -0.96 5.90 3.14
C LEU A 9 -0.33 6.31 4.46
N ASP A 10 0.73 5.58 4.83
CA ASP A 10 1.54 5.86 6.01
C ASP A 10 2.30 7.19 5.82
N GLN A 11 2.58 7.91 6.92
CA GLN A 11 3.23 9.23 6.85
C GLN A 11 4.60 9.17 6.16
N ARG A 12 5.33 8.06 6.31
CA ARG A 12 6.59 7.80 5.59
C ARG A 12 6.38 7.64 4.09
N THR A 13 5.34 6.92 3.68
CA THR A 13 5.03 6.74 2.26
C THR A 13 4.69 8.08 1.61
N LEU A 14 3.91 8.92 2.27
CA LEU A 14 3.59 10.25 1.74
C LEU A 14 4.85 11.10 1.51
N ALA A 15 5.77 11.15 2.49
CA ALA A 15 7.02 11.88 2.34
C ALA A 15 7.87 11.36 1.16
N LEU A 16 7.91 10.04 0.96
CA LEU A 16 8.65 9.42 -0.13
C LEU A 16 8.05 9.78 -1.50
N LEU A 17 6.71 9.80 -1.61
CA LEU A 17 6.02 10.18 -2.84
C LEU A 17 6.23 11.65 -3.18
N VAL A 18 6.21 12.54 -2.18
CA VAL A 18 6.50 13.96 -2.37
C VAL A 18 7.92 14.15 -2.90
N ALA A 19 8.92 13.49 -2.29
CA ALA A 19 10.30 13.56 -2.77
C ALA A 19 10.44 13.06 -4.22
N LEU A 20 9.73 12.00 -4.62
CA LEU A 20 9.75 11.52 -6.00
C LEU A 20 9.15 12.53 -6.98
N ILE A 21 8.06 13.21 -6.61
CA ILE A 21 7.45 14.27 -7.44
C ILE A 21 8.41 15.46 -7.56
N GLU A 22 9.10 15.85 -6.48
CA GLU A 22 10.12 16.91 -6.50
C GLU A 22 11.32 16.55 -7.40
N ASN A 23 11.61 15.27 -7.60
CA ASN A 23 12.61 14.78 -8.56
C ASN A 23 12.11 14.73 -10.02
N GLY A 24 10.89 15.22 -10.30
CA GLY A 24 10.33 15.29 -11.65
C GLY A 24 9.58 14.02 -12.11
N VAL A 25 9.27 13.11 -11.19
CA VAL A 25 8.46 11.91 -11.51
C VAL A 25 6.99 12.31 -11.72
N ASN A 26 6.35 11.75 -12.74
CA ASN A 26 4.94 11.99 -13.02
C ASN A 26 4.05 11.45 -11.86
N PRO A 27 3.26 12.32 -11.18
CA PRO A 27 2.40 11.92 -10.07
C PRO A 27 1.33 10.89 -10.48
N GLU A 28 0.88 10.91 -11.74
CA GLU A 28 -0.16 10.00 -12.23
C GLU A 28 0.40 8.57 -12.39
N ALA A 29 1.60 8.44 -12.95
CA ALA A 29 2.32 7.17 -13.05
C ALA A 29 2.65 6.62 -11.66
N LEU A 30 3.11 7.49 -10.75
CA LEU A 30 3.42 7.14 -9.37
C LEU A 30 2.18 6.63 -8.62
N ALA A 31 1.03 7.27 -8.81
CA ALA A 31 -0.22 6.83 -8.20
C ALA A 31 -0.64 5.43 -8.67
N ASN A 32 -0.44 5.10 -9.95
CA ASN A 32 -0.74 3.77 -10.48
C ASN A 32 0.15 2.69 -9.86
N VAL A 33 1.45 2.94 -9.76
CA VAL A 33 2.41 2.01 -9.13
C VAL A 33 2.05 1.77 -7.66
N VAL A 34 1.74 2.84 -6.91
CA VAL A 34 1.35 2.71 -5.49
C VAL A 34 0.05 1.93 -5.33
N LYS A 35 -0.92 2.11 -6.24
CA LYS A 35 -2.19 1.36 -6.21
C LYS A 35 -1.98 -0.13 -6.48
N GLU A 36 -1.16 -0.48 -7.47
CA GLU A 36 -0.77 -1.87 -7.76
C GLU A 36 -0.10 -2.52 -6.55
N LEU A 37 0.96 -1.90 -6.02
CA LEU A 37 1.71 -2.43 -4.88
C LEU A 37 0.82 -2.64 -3.65
N LYS A 38 -0.13 -1.73 -3.39
CA LYS A 38 -1.10 -1.90 -2.30
C LYS A 38 -2.03 -3.08 -2.53
N ARG A 39 -2.52 -3.26 -3.75
CA ARG A 39 -3.39 -4.37 -4.12
C ARG A 39 -2.67 -5.70 -3.95
N GLU A 40 -1.43 -5.80 -4.44
CA GLU A 40 -0.60 -7.01 -4.28
C GLU A 40 -0.33 -7.30 -2.80
N THR A 41 0.06 -6.29 -2.02
CA THR A 41 0.30 -6.45 -0.58
C THR A 41 -0.94 -6.92 0.17
N GLN A 42 -2.12 -6.39 -0.17
CA GLN A 42 -3.38 -6.85 0.40
C GLN A 42 -3.71 -8.28 -0.02
N ALA A 43 -3.50 -8.65 -1.28
CA ALA A 43 -3.72 -10.00 -1.77
C ALA A 43 -2.83 -11.02 -1.05
N LEU A 44 -1.55 -10.68 -0.83
CA LEU A 44 -0.60 -11.51 -0.08
C LEU A 44 -1.05 -11.69 1.37
N LYS A 45 -1.46 -10.61 2.06
CA LYS A 45 -1.97 -10.71 3.45
C LYS A 45 -3.21 -11.59 3.55
N ILE A 46 -4.14 -11.45 2.61
CA ILE A 46 -5.36 -12.28 2.57
C ILE A 46 -5.00 -13.76 2.36
N ASP A 47 -4.06 -14.06 1.46
CA ASP A 47 -3.61 -15.45 1.23
C ASP A 47 -2.96 -16.07 2.47
N GLU A 48 -2.14 -15.28 3.18
CA GLU A 48 -1.55 -15.68 4.46
C GLU A 48 -2.64 -15.92 5.53
N GLU A 49 -3.60 -15.01 5.68
CA GLU A 49 -4.71 -15.14 6.63
C GLU A 49 -5.59 -16.37 6.33
N VAL A 50 -5.92 -16.61 5.06
CA VAL A 50 -6.67 -17.79 4.63
C VAL A 50 -5.91 -19.08 4.93
N SER A 51 -4.60 -19.10 4.69
CA SER A 51 -3.74 -20.26 4.96
C SER A 51 -3.58 -20.53 6.46
N GLN A 52 -3.56 -19.51 7.31
CA GLN A 52 -3.54 -19.67 8.77
C GLN A 52 -4.90 -20.13 9.31
N ASN A 53 -6.00 -19.53 8.85
CA ASN A 53 -7.35 -19.89 9.29
C ASN A 53 -7.71 -21.33 8.92
N ARG A 54 -7.23 -21.83 7.77
CA ARG A 54 -7.40 -23.24 7.38
C ARG A 54 -6.57 -24.24 8.22
N LYS A 55 -5.45 -23.81 8.81
CA LYS A 55 -4.66 -24.66 9.72
C LYS A 55 -5.28 -24.78 11.11
N GLN A 56 -6.09 -23.80 11.51
CA GLN A 56 -6.75 -23.78 12.82
C GLN A 56 -7.93 -24.76 12.93
N PHE A 57 -8.48 -25.23 11.81
CA PHE A 57 -9.62 -26.15 11.75
C PHE A 57 -9.26 -27.60 11.37
N ARG A 58 -7.99 -27.99 11.39
CA ARG A 58 -7.54 -29.38 11.14
C ARG A 58 -7.06 -30.06 12.41
#